data_AF-A0A1G9J8E9-F1
#
_entry.id   AF-A0A1G9J8E9-F1
#
_cell.length_a   1.000
_cell.length_b   1.000
_cell.length_c   1.000
_cell.angle_alpha   90.00
_cell.angle_beta   90.00
_cell.angle_gamma   90.00
#
_symmetry.space_group_name_H-M   'P 1'
#
loop_
_entity.id
_entity.type
_entity.pdbx_description
1 polymer ?
#
loop_
_entity_poly.entity_id
_entity_poly.type
_entity_poly.pdbx_seq_one_letter_code
_entity_poly.pdbx_strand_id
1 'polypeptide(L)'
;MTTQPEQTGERVERVCRAALDEIRMWRHKQPHTDAPLFAELDAILDRAAVGRIEAHLGNPEPTSLPEAVAAHHTLIEQRHRIITDAHHAWDLAEAHAIRNIARFMPAAGRKGGDA
;
A
#
# COMPACT_ATOMS: atom_id res chain seq x y z
N MET A 1 27.31 -21.26 3.55
CA MET A 1 26.47 -20.45 4.45
C MET A 1 25.18 -20.19 3.68
N THR A 2 24.12 -20.94 3.98
CA THR A 2 22.91 -21.09 3.17
C THR A 2 21.84 -20.17 3.74
N THR A 3 21.63 -18.99 3.19
CA THR A 3 20.47 -18.16 3.56
C THR A 3 19.26 -18.66 2.80
N GLN A 4 18.38 -19.38 3.53
CA GLN A 4 17.18 -20.01 3.01
C GLN A 4 16.14 -18.97 2.55
N PRO A 5 15.29 -19.31 1.55
CA PRO A 5 14.18 -18.46 1.09
C PRO A 5 13.22 -18.02 2.21
N GLU A 6 13.15 -18.77 3.33
CA GLU A 6 12.40 -18.39 4.53
C GLU A 6 12.89 -17.06 5.14
N GLN A 7 14.20 -16.80 5.12
CA GLN A 7 14.79 -15.58 5.68
C GLN A 7 14.43 -14.33 4.88
N THR A 8 14.18 -14.48 3.59
CA THR A 8 13.72 -13.41 2.69
C THR A 8 12.25 -13.11 2.93
N GLY A 9 11.43 -14.15 3.08
CA GLY A 9 10.03 -14.01 3.50
C GLY A 9 9.93 -13.25 4.82
N GLU A 10 10.73 -13.64 5.81
CA GLU A 10 10.81 -12.97 7.12
C GLU A 10 11.31 -11.52 7.04
N ARG A 11 12.22 -11.21 6.10
CA ARG A 11 12.74 -9.85 5.90
C ARG A 11 11.69 -8.95 5.26
N VAL A 12 11.03 -9.42 4.21
CA VAL A 12 9.92 -8.71 3.54
C VAL A 12 8.76 -8.51 4.52
N GLU A 13 8.43 -9.54 5.31
CA GLU A 13 7.37 -9.46 6.32
C GLU A 13 7.70 -8.41 7.39
N ARG A 14 8.95 -8.34 7.87
CA ARG A 14 9.40 -7.31 8.81
C ARG A 14 9.25 -5.90 8.23
N VAL A 15 9.63 -5.68 6.96
CA VAL A 15 9.47 -4.37 6.30
C VAL A 15 7.99 -3.99 6.23
N CYS A 16 7.12 -4.91 5.80
CA CYS A 16 5.68 -4.67 5.73
C CYS A 16 5.07 -4.38 7.10
N ARG A 17 5.51 -5.10 8.14
CA ARG A 17 5.01 -4.91 9.51
C ARG A 17 5.40 -3.54 10.08
N ALA A 18 6.65 -3.11 9.88
CA ALA A 18 7.11 -1.78 10.29
C ALA A 18 6.30 -0.67 9.59
N ALA A 19 6.06 -0.80 8.28
CA ALA A 19 5.26 0.15 7.52
C ALA A 19 3.80 0.23 8.03
N LEU A 20 3.19 -0.90 8.38
CA LEU A 20 1.83 -0.94 8.95
C LEU A 20 1.76 -0.21 10.30
N ASP A 21 2.76 -0.38 11.15
CA ASP A 21 2.81 0.31 12.44
C ASP A 21 3.03 1.82 12.25
N GLU A 22 3.88 2.23 11.31
CA GLU A 22 4.04 3.63 10.92
C GLU A 22 2.73 4.24 10.38
N ILE A 23 2.00 3.54 9.53
CA ILE A 23 0.68 3.98 9.01
C ILE A 23 -0.34 4.11 10.15
N ARG A 24 -0.37 3.16 11.08
CA ARG A 24 -1.27 3.21 12.25
C ARG A 24 -0.97 4.43 13.12
N MET A 25 0.32 4.68 13.37
CA MET A 25 0.76 5.87 14.11
C MET A 25 0.44 7.16 13.37
N TRP A 26 0.69 7.21 12.05
CA TRP A 26 0.35 8.34 11.20
C TRP A 26 -1.16 8.64 11.27
N ARG A 27 -2.00 7.62 11.11
CA ARG A 27 -3.46 7.74 11.19
C ARG A 27 -3.92 8.23 12.56
N HIS A 28 -3.27 7.79 13.65
CA HIS A 28 -3.57 8.25 15.01
C HIS A 28 -3.17 9.71 15.24
N LYS A 29 -2.14 10.20 14.52
CA LYS A 29 -1.64 11.57 14.60
C LYS A 29 -2.35 12.54 13.64
N GLN A 30 -3.11 12.06 12.66
CA GLN A 30 -3.88 12.93 11.78
C GLN A 30 -4.89 13.72 12.63
N PRO A 31 -4.78 15.06 12.70
CA PRO A 31 -5.84 15.85 13.30
C PRO A 31 -7.14 15.58 12.53
N HIS A 32 -8.29 15.66 13.20
CA HIS A 32 -9.62 15.61 12.54
C HIS A 32 -9.89 16.84 11.65
N THR A 33 -8.85 17.41 11.05
CA THR A 33 -8.91 18.45 10.05
C THR A 33 -9.27 17.83 8.69
N ASP A 34 -10.06 18.56 7.91
CA ASP A 34 -10.71 18.09 6.68
C ASP A 34 -9.77 17.66 5.53
N ALA A 35 -8.45 17.80 5.67
CA ALA A 35 -7.48 17.41 4.66
C ALA A 35 -6.37 16.52 5.27
N PRO A 36 -6.36 15.20 4.98
CA PRO A 36 -5.27 14.31 5.37
C PRO A 36 -3.94 14.70 4.70
N LEU A 37 -2.84 14.63 5.43
CA LEU A 37 -1.49 14.88 4.90
C LEU A 37 -0.97 13.65 4.14
N PHE A 38 -1.46 13.45 2.92
CA PHE A 38 -1.14 12.28 2.09
C PHE A 38 0.35 12.14 1.75
N ALA A 39 1.11 13.24 1.68
CA ALA A 39 2.55 13.19 1.40
C ALA A 39 3.36 12.41 2.46
N GLU A 40 2.95 12.46 3.74
CA GLU A 40 3.61 11.67 4.79
C GLU A 40 3.27 10.18 4.68
N LEU A 41 2.04 9.86 4.26
CA LEU A 41 1.61 8.48 4.00
C LEU A 41 2.37 7.90 2.80
N ASP A 42 2.48 8.66 1.71
CA ASP A 42 3.23 8.27 0.52
C ASP A 42 4.70 8.00 0.88
N ALA A 43 5.32 8.83 1.71
CA ALA A 43 6.69 8.61 2.15
C ALA A 43 6.87 7.32 2.97
N ILE A 44 5.88 6.91 3.78
CA ILE A 44 5.91 5.62 4.51
C ILE A 44 5.81 4.45 3.51
N LEU A 45 4.91 4.55 2.54
CA LEU A 45 4.69 3.52 1.53
C LEU A 45 5.90 3.37 0.60
N ASP A 46 6.52 4.48 0.20
CA ASP A 46 7.73 4.50 -0.63
C ASP A 46 8.92 3.84 0.08
N ARG A 47 9.15 4.16 1.36
CA ARG A 47 10.18 3.48 2.16
C ARG A 47 9.94 1.97 2.25
N ALA A 48 8.69 1.56 2.43
CA ALA A 48 8.34 0.15 2.46
C ALA A 48 8.60 -0.53 1.10
N ALA A 49 8.28 0.14 -0.01
CA ALA A 49 8.55 -0.35 -1.36
C ALA A 49 10.06 -0.53 -1.60
N VAL A 50 10.88 0.48 -1.26
CA VAL A 50 12.34 0.41 -1.35
C VAL A 50 12.89 -0.72 -0.49
N GLY A 51 12.46 -0.84 0.77
CA GLY A 51 12.91 -1.89 1.67
C GLY A 51 12.59 -3.31 1.18
N ARG A 52 11.46 -3.50 0.48
CA ARG A 52 11.14 -4.77 -0.18
C ARG A 52 12.06 -5.08 -1.36
N ILE A 53 12.39 -4.07 -2.18
CA ILE A 53 13.32 -4.21 -3.31
C ILE A 53 14.72 -4.55 -2.79
N GLU A 54 15.21 -3.84 -1.77
CA GLU A 54 16.50 -4.13 -1.14
C GLU A 54 16.54 -5.53 -0.51
N ALA A 55 15.46 -5.97 0.13
CA ALA A 55 15.34 -7.33 0.66
C ALA A 55 15.41 -8.38 -0.45
N HIS A 56 14.82 -8.11 -1.62
CA HIS A 56 14.84 -9.00 -2.76
C HIS A 56 16.23 -9.03 -3.45
N LEU A 57 16.88 -7.87 -3.60
CA LEU A 57 18.23 -7.76 -4.16
C LEU A 57 19.30 -8.36 -3.25
N GLY A 58 19.05 -8.41 -1.94
CA GLY A 58 19.92 -9.08 -0.98
C GLY A 58 19.84 -10.61 -1.01
N ASN A 59 19.02 -11.20 -1.88
CA ASN A 59 18.95 -12.66 -2.03
C ASN A 59 20.24 -13.21 -2.66
N PRO A 60 20.73 -14.36 -2.19
CA PRO A 60 21.76 -15.08 -2.91
C PRO A 60 21.28 -15.42 -4.32
N GLU A 61 22.19 -15.36 -5.29
CA GLU A 61 21.91 -15.74 -6.67
C GLU A 61 21.49 -17.22 -6.74
N PRO A 62 20.41 -17.57 -7.46
CA PRO A 62 19.93 -18.95 -7.54
C PRO A 62 21.00 -19.86 -8.14
N THR A 63 21.20 -21.02 -7.53
CA THR A 63 22.27 -21.96 -7.90
C THR A 63 21.79 -23.05 -8.86
N SER A 64 20.48 -23.13 -9.10
CA SER A 64 19.86 -24.10 -9.99
C SER A 64 18.67 -23.51 -10.76
N LEU A 65 18.32 -24.15 -11.88
CA LEU A 65 17.16 -23.74 -12.69
C LEU A 65 15.83 -23.79 -11.92
N PRO A 66 15.51 -24.84 -11.11
CA PRO A 66 14.30 -24.84 -10.28
C PRO A 66 14.24 -23.67 -9.29
N GLU A 67 15.37 -23.32 -8.66
CA GLU A 67 15.45 -22.17 -7.75
C GLU A 67 15.20 -20.85 -8.47
N ALA A 68 15.78 -20.66 -9.66
CA ALA A 68 15.58 -19.46 -10.47
C ALA A 68 14.11 -19.29 -10.90
N VAL A 69 13.46 -20.39 -11.30
CA VAL A 69 12.04 -20.39 -11.68
C VAL A 69 11.15 -20.07 -10.48
N ALA A 70 11.41 -20.66 -9.31
CA ALA A 70 10.66 -20.38 -8.08
C ALA A 70 10.79 -18.90 -7.66
N ALA A 71 12.01 -18.36 -7.66
CA ALA A 71 12.26 -16.96 -7.35
C ALA A 71 11.52 -16.00 -8.32
N HIS A 72 11.51 -16.35 -9.62
CA HIS A 72 10.77 -15.59 -10.63
C HIS A 72 9.26 -15.61 -10.38
N HIS A 73 8.67 -16.76 -10.07
CA HIS A 73 7.24 -16.86 -9.76
C HIS A 73 6.86 -16.02 -8.53
N THR A 74 7.67 -16.07 -7.46
CA THR A 74 7.46 -15.24 -6.27
C THR A 74 7.50 -13.76 -6.60
N LEU A 75 8.44 -13.32 -7.45
CA LEU A 75 8.53 -11.92 -7.87
C LEU A 75 7.29 -11.48 -8.67
N ILE A 76 6.83 -12.32 -9.61
CA ILE A 76 5.63 -12.03 -10.41
C ILE A 76 4.38 -11.96 -9.53
N GLU A 77 4.24 -12.87 -8.57
CA GLU A 77 3.11 -12.85 -7.63
C GLU A 77 3.12 -11.59 -6.76
N GLN A 78 4.29 -11.19 -6.23
CA GLN A 78 4.44 -9.95 -5.47
C GLN A 78 4.07 -8.73 -6.32
N ARG A 79 4.51 -8.68 -7.58
CA ARG A 79 4.14 -7.61 -8.51
C ARG A 79 2.64 -7.54 -8.73
N HIS A 80 1.96 -8.67 -8.93
CA HIS A 80 0.51 -8.69 -9.09
C HIS A 80 -0.22 -8.16 -7.86
N ARG A 81 0.18 -8.60 -6.65
CA ARG A 81 -0.41 -8.11 -5.40
C ARG A 81 -0.28 -6.58 -5.28
N ILE A 82 0.90 -6.03 -5.56
CA ILE A 82 1.13 -4.57 -5.51
C ILE A 82 0.20 -3.81 -6.46
N ILE A 83 0.03 -4.29 -7.69
CA ILE A 83 -0.87 -3.65 -8.67
C ILE A 83 -2.32 -3.69 -8.18
N THR A 84 -2.76 -4.84 -7.65
CA THR A 84 -4.11 -4.99 -7.09
C THR A 84 -4.34 -4.05 -5.89
N ASP A 85 -3.39 -3.97 -4.97
CA ASP A 85 -3.47 -3.09 -3.80
C ASP A 85 -3.54 -1.61 -4.22
N ALA A 86 -2.75 -1.22 -5.23
CA ALA A 86 -2.76 0.13 -5.78
C ALA A 86 -4.11 0.49 -6.41
N HIS A 87 -4.69 -0.41 -7.21
CA HIS A 87 -6.04 -0.21 -7.76
C HIS A 87 -7.08 -0.06 -6.64
N HIS A 88 -7.04 -0.94 -5.63
CA HIS A 88 -7.98 -0.87 -4.52
C HIS A 88 -7.89 0.45 -3.73
N ALA A 89 -6.67 0.98 -3.53
CA ALA A 89 -6.46 2.28 -2.89
C ALA A 89 -7.06 3.43 -3.71
N TRP A 90 -6.91 3.39 -5.04
CA TRP A 90 -7.51 4.36 -5.94
C TRP A 90 -9.04 4.30 -5.93
N ASP A 91 -9.64 3.11 -5.94
CA ASP A 91 -11.10 2.94 -5.84
C ASP A 91 -11.64 3.55 -4.54
N LEU A 92 -10.93 3.36 -3.43
CA LEU A 92 -11.30 3.93 -2.13
C LEU A 92 -11.18 5.47 -2.12
N ALA A 93 -10.12 6.01 -2.72
CA ALA A 93 -9.91 7.45 -2.85
C ALA A 93 -10.97 8.09 -3.75
N GLU A 94 -11.31 7.47 -4.88
CA GLU A 94 -12.39 7.89 -5.77
C GLU A 94 -13.73 7.87 -5.05
N ALA A 95 -14.06 6.77 -4.34
CA ALA A 95 -15.29 6.68 -3.56
C ALA A 95 -15.38 7.78 -2.47
N HIS A 96 -14.25 8.13 -1.84
CA HIS A 96 -14.18 9.23 -0.90
C HIS A 96 -14.39 10.59 -1.59
N ALA A 97 -13.76 10.82 -2.74
CA ALA A 97 -13.94 12.02 -3.54
C ALA A 97 -15.41 12.19 -3.98
N ILE A 98 -16.06 11.11 -4.45
CA ILE A 98 -17.48 11.10 -4.81
C ILE A 98 -18.35 11.48 -3.61
N ARG A 99 -18.11 10.91 -2.42
CA ARG A 99 -18.83 11.29 -1.19
C ARG A 99 -18.62 12.76 -0.82
N ASN A 100 -17.40 13.25 -0.96
CA ASN A 100 -17.07 14.66 -0.70
C ASN A 100 -17.69 15.60 -1.72
N ILE A 101 -17.87 15.20 -2.98
CA ILE A 101 -18.61 15.98 -3.97
C ILE A 101 -20.11 15.94 -3.64
N ALA A 102 -20.64 14.76 -3.31
CA ALA A 102 -22.04 14.56 -3.00
C ALA A 102 -22.53 15.43 -1.82
N ARG A 103 -21.68 15.74 -0.83
CA ARG A 103 -22.03 16.63 0.29
C ARG A 103 -22.34 18.07 -0.16
N PHE A 104 -21.82 18.49 -1.31
CA PHE A 104 -22.05 19.81 -1.89
C PHE A 104 -23.09 19.80 -3.01
N MET A 105 -23.52 18.62 -3.46
CA MET A 105 -24.61 18.53 -4.42
C MET A 105 -25.92 18.90 -3.72
N PRO A 106 -26.80 19.70 -4.36
CA PRO A 106 -28.12 19.96 -3.83
C PRO A 106 -28.83 18.62 -3.64
N ALA A 107 -29.38 18.36 -2.45
CA ALA A 107 -30.22 17.20 -2.23
C ALA A 107 -31.38 17.29 -3.23
N ALA A 108 -31.36 16.43 -4.26
CA ALA A 108 -32.42 16.34 -5.25
C ALA A 108 -33.71 15.98 -4.52
N GLY A 109 -34.50 17.00 -4.13
CA GLY A 109 -35.74 16.79 -3.41
C GLY A 109 -36.15 17.87 -2.39
N ARG A 110 -35.29 18.79 -1.95
CA ARG A 110 -35.76 19.92 -1.12
C ARG A 110 -36.13 21.14 -1.97
N LYS A 111 -37.15 20.98 -2.82
CA LYS A 111 -38.02 22.12 -3.14
C LYS A 111 -38.85 22.42 -1.89
N GLY A 112 -38.28 23.19 -0.95
CA GLY A 112 -39.08 24.19 -0.24
C GLY A 112 -39.42 25.27 -1.27
N GLY A 113 -40.66 25.71 -1.44
CA GLY A 113 -41.50 26.11 -0.32
C GLY A 113 -40.97 27.45 0.17
N ASP A 114 -41.66 28.50 -0.26
CA ASP A 114 -41.62 29.90 0.17
C ASP A 114 -40.51 30.81 -0.40
N ALA A 115 -40.85 31.42 -1.55
CA ALA A 115 -40.90 32.88 -1.72
C ALA A 115 -41.95 33.24 -2.78
#